data_AF-A0A9E3W616-F1
#
_entry.id   AF-A0A9E3W616-F1
#
_cell.length_a   1.000
_cell.length_b   1.000
_cell.length_c   1.000
_cell.angle_alpha   90.00
_cell.angle_beta   90.00
_cell.angle_gamma   90.00
#
_symmetry.space_group_name_H-M   'P 1'
#
loop_
_entity.id
_entity.type
_entity.pdbx_description
1 polymer ?
#
loop_
_entity_poly.entity_id
_entity_poly.type
_entity_poly.pdbx_seq_one_letter_code
_entity_poly.pdbx_strand_id
1 'polypeptide(L)' 'RLDADVLEWFKSKGPGYQTRINAVLKAFKDASL' A
#
# COMPACT_ATOMS: atom_id res chain seq x y z
N ARG A 1 -10.14 5.87 0.67
CA ARG A 1 -10.59 4.45 0.78
C ARG A 1 -9.80 3.66 -0.25
N LEU A 2 -9.12 2.58 0.15
CA LEU A 2 -8.32 1.76 -0.79
C LEU A 2 -9.25 0.82 -1.56
N ASP A 3 -8.94 0.59 -2.83
CA ASP A 3 -9.65 -0.40 -3.64
C ASP A 3 -9.51 -1.80 -3.04
N ALA A 4 -10.59 -2.59 -3.10
CA ALA A 4 -10.65 -3.90 -2.46
C ALA A 4 -9.64 -4.86 -3.10
N ASP A 5 -9.51 -4.86 -4.42
CA ASP A 5 -8.61 -5.77 -5.13
C ASP A 5 -7.13 -5.46 -4.83
N VAL A 6 -6.81 -4.18 -4.67
CA VAL A 6 -5.46 -3.75 -4.28
C VAL A 6 -5.16 -4.18 -2.84
N LEU A 7 -6.12 -4.02 -1.94
CA LEU A 7 -5.97 -4.45 -0.55
C LEU A 7 -5.75 -5.98 -0.45
N GLU A 8 -6.56 -6.76 -1.17
CA GLU A 8 -6.45 -8.22 -1.18
C GLU A 8 -5.13 -8.69 -1.81
N TRP A 9 -4.67 -8.04 -2.88
CA TRP A 9 -3.35 -8.31 -3.45
C TRP A 9 -2.23 -8.09 -2.42
N PHE A 10 -2.25 -6.97 -1.68
CA PHE A 10 -1.26 -6.69 -0.66
C PHE A 10 -1.31 -7.70 0.50
N LYS A 11 -2.51 -8.08 0.96
CA LYS A 11 -2.69 -9.12 1.99
C LYS A 11 -2.16 -10.48 1.55
N SER A 12 -2.32 -10.84 0.27
CA SER A 12 -1.82 -12.11 -0.29
C SER A 12 -0.29 -12.26 -0.18
N LYS A 13 0.45 -11.15 -0.06
CA LYS A 13 1.90 -11.11 0.14
C LYS A 13 2.32 -11.38 1.60
N GLY A 14 1.38 -11.81 2.44
CA GLY A 14 1.65 -12.17 3.84
C GLY A 14 1.75 -10.97 4.79
N PRO A 15 2.17 -11.23 6.04
CA PRO A 15 2.18 -10.23 7.12
C PRO A 15 3.05 -9.02 6.76
N GLY A 16 2.70 -7.85 7.31
CA GLY A 16 3.35 -6.58 7.00
C GLY A 16 2.81 -5.89 5.74
N TYR A 17 1.71 -6.38 5.16
CA TYR A 17 1.07 -5.75 4.00
C TYR A 17 0.75 -4.27 4.21
N GLN A 18 0.28 -3.89 5.40
CA GLN A 18 -0.04 -2.50 5.72
C GLN A 18 1.21 -1.60 5.70
N THR A 19 2.35 -2.10 6.17
CA THR A 19 3.64 -1.38 6.12
C THR A 19 4.06 -1.13 4.68
N ARG A 20 3.88 -2.11 3.79
CA ARG A 20 4.19 -1.96 2.36
C ARG A 20 3.27 -0.95 1.68
N ILE A 21 1.96 -1.00 1.98
CA ILE A 21 0.99 0.00 1.51
C ILE A 21 1.45 1.41 1.94
N ASN A 22 1.78 1.57 3.22
CA ASN A 22 2.21 2.86 3.76
C ASN A 22 3.49 3.36 3.10
N ALA A 23 4.44 2.49 2.79
CA ALA A 23 5.68 2.87 2.09
C ALA A 23 5.41 3.40 0.68
N VAL A 24 4.56 2.73 -0.10
CA VAL A 24 4.16 3.16 -1.45
C VAL A 24 3.44 4.51 -1.40
N LEU A 25 2.48 4.66 -0.48
CA LEU A 25 1.73 5.92 -0.35
C LEU A 25 2.62 7.09 0.07
N LYS A 26 3.59 6.87 0.96
CA LYS A 26 4.59 7.90 1.32
C LYS A 26 5.45 8.28 0.11
N ALA A 27 6.01 7.29 -0.60
CA ALA A 27 6.84 7.56 -1.77
C ALA A 27 6.08 8.36 -2.85
N PHE A 28 4.81 8.01 -3.11
CA PHE A 28 3.98 8.76 -4.04
C PHE A 28 3.69 10.19 -3.56
N LYS A 29 3.35 10.34 -2.27
CA LYS A 29 3.11 11.66 -1.66
C LYS A 29 4.36 12.54 -1.78
N ASP A 30 5.53 12.02 -1.42
CA ASP A 30 6.80 12.76 -1.41
C ASP A 30 7.26 13.12 -2.82
N ALA A 31 6.97 12.29 -3.83
CA ALA A 31 7.26 12.58 -5.24
C ALA A 31 6.26 13.55 -5.90
N SER A 32 5.08 13.73 -5.29
CA SER A 32 4.04 14.65 -5.76
C SER A 32 4.13 16.04 -5.13
N LEU A 33 5.14 16.27 -4.28
CA LEU A 33 5.48 17.53 -3.63
C LEU A 33 6.73 18.12 -4.31
#